data_AF-A0A966Y7W4-F1
#
_entry.id   AF-A0A966Y7W4-F1
#
_cell.length_a   1.000
_cell.length_b   1.000
_cell.length_c   1.000
_cell.angle_alpha   90.00
_cell.angle_beta   90.00
_cell.angle_gamma   90.00
#
_symmetry.space_group_name_H-M   'P 1'
#
loop_
_entity.id
_entity.type
_entity.pdbx_description
1 polymer ?
#
loop_
_entity_poly.entity_id
_entity_poly.type
_entity_poly.pdbx_seq_one_letter_code
_entity_poly.pdbx_strand_id
1 'polypeptide(L)'
;TGAIETLRDAVRSQGEKTGVAWADALSSTVRPVITYWFMALYCAAKTAAFAAALSAGADWITAVLHAWTEADQALWAGVLNFWFLGRVFDKIRL
;
A
#
# COMPACT_ATOMS: atom_id res chain seq x y z
N THR A 1 -12.99 18.13 30.02
CA THR A 1 -12.20 18.99 29.12
C THR A 1 -10.78 18.46 28.88
N GLY A 2 -10.09 17.89 29.88
CA GLY A 2 -8.71 17.38 29.70
C GLY A 2 -8.51 16.16 28.77
N ALA A 3 -9.50 15.28 28.59
CA ALA A 3 -9.34 14.09 27.73
C ALA A 3 -9.18 14.43 26.23
N ILE A 4 -9.76 15.55 25.77
CA ILE A 4 -9.61 16.02 24.39
C ILE A 4 -8.23 16.63 24.17
N GLU A 5 -7.67 17.30 25.18
CA GLU A 5 -6.33 17.88 25.12
C GLU A 5 -5.24 16.81 25.16
N THR A 6 -5.39 15.78 26.00
CA THR A 6 -4.47 14.64 26.00
C THR A 6 -4.50 13.87 24.69
N LEU A 7 -5.69 13.71 24.07
CA LEU A 7 -5.81 13.13 22.73
C LEU A 7 -5.13 14.01 21.67
N ARG A 8 -5.34 15.33 21.70
CA ARG A 8 -4.68 16.29 20.80
C ARG A 8 -3.16 16.21 20.90
N ASP A 9 -2.62 16.18 22.11
CA ASP A 9 -1.18 16.15 22.35
C ASP A 9 -0.57 14.80 21.97
N ALA A 10 -1.29 13.70 22.21
CA ALA A 10 -0.89 12.37 21.74
C ALA A 10 -0.84 12.29 20.21
N VAL A 11 -1.84 12.83 19.50
CA VAL A 11 -1.85 12.88 18.02
C VAL A 11 -0.72 13.77 17.49
N ARG A 12 -0.42 14.88 18.18
CA ARG A 12 0.70 15.76 17.82
C ARG A 12 2.05 15.06 17.95
N SER A 13 2.25 14.30 19.03
CA SER A 13 3.49 13.55 19.26
C SER A 13 3.71 12.39 18.28
N GLN A 14 2.64 11.81 17.70
CA GLN A 14 2.76 10.72 16.72
C GLN A 14 3.42 11.16 15.39
N GLY A 15 3.52 12.46 15.13
CA GLY A 15 4.16 13.02 13.93
C GLY A 15 5.53 13.64 14.16
N GLU A 16 6.01 13.74 15.41
CA GLU A 16 7.29 14.37 15.71
C GLU A 16 8.45 13.43 15.39
N LYS A 17 9.34 13.89 14.52
CA LYS A 17 10.62 13.24 14.22
C LYS A 17 11.44 13.11 15.50
N THR A 18 12.15 12.00 15.65
CA THR A 18 12.91 11.65 16.88
C THR A 18 14.04 12.63 17.18
N GLY A 19 14.39 13.53 16.24
CA GLY A 19 15.44 14.54 16.38
C GLY A 19 16.84 13.99 16.05
N VAL A 20 16.92 12.68 15.80
CA VAL A 20 18.15 11.98 15.43
C VAL A 20 18.14 11.77 13.92
N ALA A 21 18.91 12.60 13.21
CA ALA A 21 18.87 12.68 11.75
C ALA A 21 19.04 11.33 11.03
N TRP A 22 19.88 10.44 11.54
CA TRP A 22 20.07 9.11 10.94
C TRP A 22 18.88 8.17 11.19
N ALA A 23 18.26 8.24 12.37
CA ALA A 23 17.11 7.41 12.73
C ALA A 23 15.85 7.87 11.98
N ASP A 24 15.67 9.19 11.83
CA ASP A 24 14.58 9.77 11.05
C ASP A 24 14.74 9.51 9.55
N ALA A 25 15.97 9.57 9.02
CA ALA A 25 16.27 9.17 7.65
C ALA A 25 15.93 7.69 7.42
N LEU A 26 16.41 6.80 8.29
CA LEU A 26 16.11 5.37 8.20
C LEU A 26 14.59 5.12 8.27
N SER A 27 13.91 5.65 9.29
CA SER A 27 12.46 5.53 9.46
C SER A 27 11.67 6.02 8.25
N SER A 28 12.10 7.13 7.65
CA SER A 28 11.46 7.68 6.44
C SER A 28 11.57 6.74 5.23
N THR A 29 12.62 5.92 5.16
CA THR A 29 12.84 4.96 4.06
C THR A 29 12.16 3.61 4.29
N VAL A 30 11.94 3.21 5.54
CA VAL A 30 11.28 1.93 5.85
C VAL A 30 9.91 1.83 5.18
N ARG A 31 9.14 2.92 5.20
CA ARG A 31 7.80 2.98 4.58
C ARG A 31 7.82 2.68 3.08
N PRO A 32 8.56 3.41 2.22
CA PRO A 32 8.64 3.08 0.80
C PRO A 32 9.33 1.74 0.54
N VAL A 33 10.38 1.38 1.28
CA VAL A 33 11.09 0.10 1.08
C VAL A 33 10.17 -1.09 1.28
N ILE A 34 9.41 -1.12 2.38
CA ILE A 34 8.46 -2.19 2.66
C ILE A 34 7.38 -2.25 1.57
N THR A 35 6.82 -1.11 1.17
CA THR A 35 5.79 -1.07 0.11
C THR A 35 6.31 -1.62 -1.21
N TYR A 36 7.52 -1.21 -1.65
CA TYR A 36 8.10 -1.73 -2.88
C TYR A 36 8.45 -3.20 -2.77
N TRP A 37 8.94 -3.67 -1.63
CA TRP A 37 9.22 -5.09 -1.39
C TRP A 37 7.96 -5.95 -1.48
N PHE A 38 6.87 -5.56 -0.82
CA PHE A 38 5.60 -6.28 -0.91
C PHE A 38 5.05 -6.28 -2.33
N MET A 39 5.15 -5.15 -3.05
CA MET A 39 4.73 -5.09 -4.45
C MET A 39 5.58 -6.00 -5.34
N ALA A 40 6.89 -6.03 -5.15
CA ALA A 40 7.80 -6.90 -5.90
C ALA A 40 7.49 -8.38 -5.66
N LEU A 41 7.29 -8.79 -4.39
CA LEU A 41 6.89 -10.15 -4.03
C LEU A 41 5.54 -10.52 -4.65
N TYR A 42 4.56 -9.61 -4.60
CA TYR A 42 3.27 -9.80 -5.23
C TYR A 42 3.39 -10.01 -6.76
N CYS A 43 4.15 -9.15 -7.45
CA CYS A 43 4.43 -9.32 -8.88
C CYS A 43 5.10 -10.67 -9.19
N ALA A 44 6.13 -11.04 -8.43
CA ALA A 44 6.83 -12.30 -8.60
C ALA A 44 5.89 -13.51 -8.43
N ALA A 45 5.05 -13.50 -7.38
CA ALA A 45 4.07 -14.56 -7.14
C ALA A 45 3.04 -14.66 -8.28
N LYS A 46 2.53 -13.52 -8.77
CA LYS A 46 1.60 -13.49 -9.91
C LYS A 46 2.23 -14.01 -11.20
N THR A 47 3.46 -13.59 -11.50
CA THR A 47 4.20 -14.09 -12.65
C THR A 47 4.45 -15.58 -12.55
N ALA A 48 4.82 -16.10 -11.37
CA ALA A 48 5.01 -17.53 -11.16
C ALA A 48 3.71 -18.32 -11.33
N ALA A 49 2.60 -17.85 -10.77
CA ALA A 49 1.29 -18.47 -10.93
C ALA A 49 0.83 -18.52 -12.40
N PHE A 50 1.04 -17.41 -13.12
CA PHE A 50 0.73 -17.33 -14.54
C PHE A 50 1.62 -18.27 -15.39
N ALA A 51 2.93 -18.29 -15.13
CA ALA A 51 3.85 -19.20 -15.81
C ALA A 51 3.54 -20.68 -15.54
N ALA A 52 3.12 -21.01 -14.31
CA ALA A 52 2.67 -22.35 -13.96
C ALA A 52 1.40 -22.75 -14.72
N ALA A 53 0.43 -21.83 -14.86
CA ALA A 53 -0.79 -22.08 -15.63
C ALA A 53 -0.50 -22.37 -17.11
N LEU A 54 0.39 -21.58 -17.74
CA LEU A 54 0.82 -21.83 -19.12
C LEU A 54 1.55 -23.16 -19.26
N SER A 55 2.43 -23.50 -18.29
CA SER A 55 3.16 -24.77 -18.29
C SER A 55 2.24 -25.98 -18.11
N ALA A 56 1.10 -25.79 -17.44
CA ALA A 56 0.04 -26.80 -17.30
C ALA A 56 -0.84 -26.93 -18.54
N GLY A 57 -0.57 -26.18 -19.61
CA GLY A 57 -1.30 -26.24 -20.89
C GLY A 57 -2.54 -25.36 -20.94
N ALA A 58 -2.73 -24.43 -19.99
CA ALA A 58 -3.79 -23.43 -20.10
C ALA A 58 -3.53 -22.49 -21.28
N ASP A 59 -4.60 -22.12 -22.00
CA ASP A 59 -4.53 -21.05 -22.97
C ASP A 59 -4.23 -19.71 -22.28
N TRP A 60 -3.62 -18.78 -23.02
CA TRP A 60 -3.23 -17.49 -22.49
C TRP A 60 -4.40 -16.70 -21.86
N ILE A 61 -5.56 -16.69 -22.51
CA ILE A 61 -6.75 -15.97 -22.02
C ILE A 61 -7.21 -16.59 -20.71
N THR A 62 -7.34 -17.91 -20.64
CA THR A 62 -7.70 -18.63 -19.41
C THR A 62 -6.68 -18.40 -18.30
N ALA A 63 -5.38 -18.40 -18.62
CA ALA A 63 -4.32 -18.14 -17.64
C ALA A 63 -4.38 -16.71 -17.08
N VAL A 64 -4.71 -15.70 -17.92
CA VAL A 64 -4.88 -14.31 -17.46
C VAL A 64 -6.11 -14.18 -16.58
N LEU A 65 -7.23 -14.77 -16.98
CA LEU A 65 -8.46 -14.76 -16.19
C LEU A 65 -8.27 -15.44 -14.83
N HIS A 66 -7.50 -16.52 -14.77
CA HIS A 66 -7.18 -17.19 -13.53
C HIS A 66 -6.17 -16.40 -12.67
N ALA A 67 -5.23 -15.71 -13.30
CA ALA A 67 -4.27 -14.86 -12.60
C ALA A 67 -4.92 -13.60 -11.99
N TRP A 68 -6.03 -13.12 -12.56
CA TRP A 68 -6.78 -11.96 -12.08
C TRP A 68 -7.93 -12.36 -11.16
N THR A 69 -7.74 -12.16 -9.87
CA THR A 69 -8.64 -12.62 -8.81
C THR A 69 -9.42 -11.47 -8.19
N GLU A 70 -10.47 -11.80 -7.44
CA GLU A 70 -11.24 -10.82 -6.65
C GLU A 70 -10.37 -10.08 -5.63
N ALA A 71 -9.36 -10.75 -5.07
CA ALA A 71 -8.42 -10.14 -4.13
C ALA A 71 -7.60 -9.02 -4.81
N ASP A 72 -7.23 -9.19 -6.08
CA ASP A 72 -6.49 -8.16 -6.83
C ASP A 72 -7.40 -6.98 -7.14
N GLN A 73 -8.65 -7.26 -7.53
CA GLN A 73 -9.65 -6.22 -7.76
C GLN A 73 -9.87 -5.38 -6.50
N ALA A 74 -10.02 -6.02 -5.34
CA ALA A 74 -10.16 -5.34 -4.06
C ALA A 74 -8.92 -4.50 -3.71
N LEU A 75 -7.72 -5.04 -3.94
CA LEU A 75 -6.46 -4.33 -3.72
C LEU A 75 -6.37 -3.08 -4.60
N TRP A 76 -6.63 -3.20 -5.90
CA TRP A 76 -6.61 -2.08 -6.83
C TRP A 76 -7.72 -1.07 -6.56
N ALA A 77 -8.93 -1.52 -6.23
CA ALA A 77 -10.02 -0.65 -5.80
C ALA A 77 -9.64 0.13 -4.55
N GLY A 78 -8.96 -0.49 -3.58
CA GLY A 78 -8.44 0.18 -2.40
C GLY A 78 -7.41 1.26 -2.73
N VAL A 79 -6.47 0.97 -3.63
CA VAL A 79 -5.46 1.94 -4.11
C VAL A 79 -6.12 3.12 -4.84
N LEU A 80 -7.04 2.84 -5.75
CA LEU A 80 -7.80 3.86 -6.47
C LEU A 80 -8.62 4.71 -5.50
N ASN A 81 -9.34 4.06 -4.57
CA ASN A 81 -10.11 4.76 -3.55
C ASN A 81 -9.19 5.67 -2.73
N PHE A 82 -8.06 5.18 -2.20
CA PHE A 82 -7.11 6.01 -1.47
C PHE A 82 -6.64 7.23 -2.28
N TRP A 83 -6.27 7.03 -3.55
CA TRP A 83 -5.76 8.09 -4.40
C TRP A 83 -6.82 9.14 -4.76
N PHE A 84 -8.05 8.71 -5.04
CA PHE A 84 -9.15 9.64 -5.34
C PHE A 84 -9.69 10.31 -4.08
N LEU A 85 -9.89 9.59 -2.97
CA LEU A 85 -10.37 10.14 -1.70
C LEU A 85 -9.37 11.13 -1.10
N GLY A 86 -8.07 10.80 -1.11
CA GLY A 86 -7.03 11.71 -0.61
C GLY A 86 -7.05 13.06 -1.33
N ARG A 87 -7.24 13.04 -2.65
CA ARG A 87 -7.34 14.25 -3.48
C ARG A 87 -8.63 15.05 -3.26
N VAL A 88 -9.73 14.39 -2.86
CA VAL A 88 -10.96 15.08 -2.48
C VAL A 88 -10.78 15.81 -1.15
N PHE A 89 -10.14 15.18 -0.16
CA PHE A 89 -9.87 15.83 1.13
C PHE A 89 -8.84 16.96 1.04
N ASP A 90 -7.82 16.82 0.19
CA ASP A 90 -6.84 17.89 -0.05
C ASP A 90 -7.49 19.14 -0.69
N LYS A 91 -8.57 18.98 -1.47
CA LYS A 91 -9.33 20.11 -2.04
C LYS A 91 -10.25 20.82 -1.05
N ILE A 92 -10.69 20.15 0.03
CA ILE A 92 -11.66 20.69 1.00
C ILE A 92 -10.93 21.44 2.12
N ARG A 93 -9.60 21.37 2.21
CA ARG A 93 -8.79 22.31 3.02
C ARG A 93 -8.69 23.68 2.31
N LEU A 94 -9.80 24.41 2.31
CA LEU A 94 -9.90 25.87 2.22
C LEU A 94 -10.50 26.37 3.54
#